data_AF-E6N2U3-F1
#
_entry.id   AF-E6N2U3-F1
#
_cell.length_a   1.000
_cell.length_b   1.000
_cell.length_c   1.000
_cell.angle_alpha   90.00
_cell.angle_beta   90.00
_cell.angle_gamma   90.00
#
_symmetry.space_group_name_H-M   'P 1'
#
loop_
_entity.id
_entity.type
_entity.pdbx_description
1 polymer ?
#
loop_
_entity_poly.entity_id
_entity_poly.type
_entity_poly.pdbx_seq_one_letter_code
_entity_poly.pdbx_strand_id
1 'polypeptide(L)'
;MEEQRLGDVSWGQLYLAVLKLYHGLEPKYYVEVKVADRPLKVNKDALEVVKGVVKGKMLTRMKKEYVDCPLEGGPVAFLSCFVCVSHIRRVKGVVHCAGTERRTRE
;
A
#
# COMPACT_ATOMS: atom_id res chain seq x y z
N MET A 1 7.41 -20.49 41.84
CA MET A 1 7.26 -21.70 41.00
C MET A 1 6.27 -21.36 39.92
N GLU A 2 6.57 -21.32 38.63
CA GLU A 2 7.77 -21.69 37.89
C GLU A 2 7.72 -20.90 36.58
N GLU A 3 8.67 -19.97 36.43
CA GLU A 3 8.85 -19.16 35.23
C GLU A 3 9.58 -20.01 34.18
N GLN A 4 8.82 -20.65 33.30
CA GLN A 4 9.37 -21.47 32.22
C GLN A 4 9.67 -20.63 30.98
N ARG A 5 10.97 -20.49 30.72
CA ARG A 5 11.60 -19.93 29.53
C ARG A 5 11.14 -20.65 28.26
N LEU A 6 10.47 -19.90 27.37
CA LEU A 6 10.50 -20.10 25.93
C LEU A 6 10.94 -18.76 25.31
N GLY A 7 12.26 -18.62 25.14
CA GLY A 7 12.91 -17.61 24.29
C GLY A 7 12.59 -16.14 24.58
N ASP A 8 13.38 -15.51 25.46
CA ASP A 8 13.82 -14.10 25.52
C ASP A 8 12.86 -12.92 25.19
N VAL A 9 11.57 -13.12 24.95
CA VAL A 9 10.63 -12.06 24.63
C VAL A 9 9.55 -12.04 25.70
N SER A 10 9.68 -11.09 26.63
CA SER A 10 8.63 -10.76 27.60
C SER A 10 7.28 -10.67 26.90
N TRP A 11 6.21 -11.19 27.51
CA TRP A 11 4.85 -11.04 27.00
C TRP A 11 4.47 -9.58 26.73
N GLY A 12 5.04 -8.63 27.48
CA GLY A 12 4.87 -7.20 27.21
C GLY A 12 5.55 -6.74 25.91
N GLN A 13 6.67 -7.35 25.56
CA GLN A 13 7.41 -7.07 24.33
C GLN A 13 6.76 -7.74 23.10
N LEU A 14 6.21 -8.95 23.25
CA LEU A 14 5.33 -9.58 22.26
C LEU A 14 4.05 -8.75 22.06
N TYR A 15 3.40 -8.32 23.14
CA TYR A 15 2.18 -7.51 23.09
C TYR A 15 2.44 -6.16 22.42
N LEU A 16 3.55 -5.49 22.73
CA LEU A 16 3.97 -4.25 22.05
C LEU A 16 4.32 -4.48 20.56
N ALA A 17 4.93 -5.61 20.21
CA ALA A 17 5.20 -5.97 18.82
C ALA A 17 3.90 -6.23 18.05
N VAL A 18 2.95 -6.96 18.64
CA VAL A 18 1.62 -7.21 18.08
C VAL A 18 0.81 -5.92 17.98
N LEU A 19 0.85 -5.04 18.99
CA LEU A 19 0.21 -3.72 18.95
C LEU A 19 0.83 -2.82 17.88
N LYS A 20 2.15 -2.81 17.71
CA LYS A 20 2.80 -2.09 16.59
C LYS A 20 2.40 -2.65 15.23
N LEU A 21 2.23 -3.96 15.11
CA LEU A 21 1.70 -4.60 13.90
C LEU A 21 0.23 -4.23 13.66
N TYR A 22 -0.59 -4.12 14.71
CA TYR A 22 -2.00 -3.73 14.62
C TYR A 22 -2.22 -2.22 14.38
N HIS A 23 -1.40 -1.35 14.98
CA HIS A 23 -1.46 0.11 14.75
C HIS A 23 -0.98 0.54 13.36
N GLY A 24 -0.21 -0.29 12.64
CA GLY A 24 0.23 -0.01 11.27
C GLY A 24 -0.87 -0.15 10.20
N LEU A 25 -2.08 -0.59 10.56
CA LEU A 25 -3.19 -0.84 9.64
C LEU A 25 -4.23 0.28 9.59
N GLU A 26 -4.12 1.29 10.45
CA GLU A 26 -5.04 2.42 10.45
C GLU A 26 -4.73 3.36 9.27
N PRO A 27 -5.67 3.59 8.34
CA PRO A 27 -5.45 4.49 7.23
C PRO A 27 -5.43 5.94 7.72
N LYS A 28 -4.32 6.64 7.46
CA LYS A 28 -4.21 8.08 7.69
C LYS A 28 -4.94 8.88 6.60
N TYR A 29 -4.94 8.37 5.38
CA TYR A 29 -5.60 9.01 4.24
C TYR A 29 -6.53 8.05 3.50
N TYR A 30 -7.64 8.62 3.02
CA TYR A 30 -8.60 7.98 2.13
C TYR A 30 -8.59 8.73 0.81
N VAL A 31 -8.07 8.11 -0.25
CA VAL A 31 -7.81 8.78 -1.52
C VAL A 31 -8.65 8.15 -2.62
N GLU A 32 -9.44 8.94 -3.33
CA GLU A 32 -10.26 8.44 -4.43
C GLU A 32 -9.42 8.06 -5.64
N VAL A 33 -9.77 6.93 -6.26
CA VAL A 33 -9.23 6.50 -7.54
C VAL A 33 -10.03 7.15 -8.65
N LYS A 34 -9.34 7.96 -9.45
CA LYS A 34 -9.87 8.67 -10.61
C LYS A 34 -9.42 7.98 -11.89
N VAL A 35 -10.11 8.24 -13.00
CA VAL A 35 -9.80 7.68 -14.32
C VAL A 35 -9.44 8.81 -15.28
N ALA A 36 -8.29 8.68 -15.92
CA ALA A 36 -7.85 9.57 -16.99
C ALA A 36 -8.32 9.07 -18.36
N ASP A 37 -8.42 9.97 -19.33
CA ASP A 37 -8.81 9.63 -20.71
C ASP A 37 -7.79 8.69 -21.39
N ARG A 38 -6.50 8.93 -21.09
CA ARG A 38 -5.35 8.22 -21.67
C ARG A 38 -4.59 7.41 -20.61
N PRO A 39 -3.92 6.32 -21.00
CA PRO A 39 -3.04 5.58 -20.11
C PRO A 39 -1.91 6.47 -19.59
N LEU A 40 -1.67 6.41 -18.28
CA LEU A 40 -0.60 7.14 -17.61
C LEU A 40 0.71 6.39 -17.76
N LYS A 41 1.81 7.15 -17.75
CA LYS A 41 3.15 6.57 -17.74
C LYS A 41 3.41 5.96 -16.37
N VAL A 42 3.74 4.67 -16.36
CA VAL A 42 4.07 3.91 -15.14
C VAL A 42 5.52 3.45 -15.25
N ASN A 43 6.28 3.52 -14.15
CA ASN A 43 7.64 2.97 -14.12
C ASN A 43 7.60 1.46 -14.41
N LYS A 44 8.59 0.96 -15.16
CA LYS A 44 8.75 -0.45 -15.54
C LYS A 44 8.78 -1.36 -14.31
N ASP A 45 9.44 -0.96 -13.23
CA ASP A 45 9.57 -1.78 -12.02
C ASP A 45 8.21 -2.07 -11.39
N ALA A 46 7.38 -1.03 -11.24
CA ALA A 46 6.01 -1.15 -10.77
C ALA A 46 5.15 -2.01 -11.72
N LEU A 47 5.40 -1.92 -13.03
CA LEU A 47 4.66 -2.68 -14.03
C LEU A 47 4.99 -4.19 -13.96
N GLU A 48 6.25 -4.55 -13.73
CA GLU A 48 6.67 -5.95 -13.60
C GLU A 48 6.05 -6.60 -12.35
N VAL A 49 6.09 -5.92 -11.20
CA VAL A 49 5.42 -6.39 -9.98
C VAL A 49 3.92 -6.59 -10.22
N VAL A 50 3.26 -5.65 -10.88
CA VAL A 50 1.83 -5.71 -11.15
C VAL A 50 1.47 -6.83 -12.13
N LYS A 51 2.28 -7.10 -13.18
CA LYS A 51 2.02 -8.18 -14.15
C LYS A 51 1.96 -9.57 -13.51
N GLY A 52 2.66 -9.77 -12.40
CA GLY A 52 2.59 -10.99 -11.60
C GLY A 52 1.23 -11.19 -10.92
N VAL A 53 0.55 -10.09 -10.57
CA VAL A 53 -0.67 -10.07 -9.77
C VAL A 53 -1.94 -9.81 -10.60
N VAL A 54 -1.84 -8.99 -11.66
CA VAL A 54 -2.98 -8.51 -12.46
C VAL A 54 -2.66 -8.59 -13.95
N LYS A 55 -3.52 -9.26 -14.73
CA LYS A 55 -3.33 -9.48 -16.18
C LYS A 55 -4.53 -9.03 -17.01
N GLY A 56 -4.30 -8.87 -18.32
CA GLY A 56 -5.35 -8.66 -19.33
C GLY A 56 -6.11 -7.33 -19.20
N LYS A 57 -7.43 -7.38 -19.40
CA LYS A 57 -8.32 -6.19 -19.44
C LYS A 57 -8.24 -5.32 -18.17
N MET A 58 -8.03 -5.96 -17.02
CA MET A 58 -7.93 -5.25 -15.74
C MET A 58 -6.68 -4.38 -15.65
N LEU A 59 -5.52 -4.87 -16.12
CA LEU A 59 -4.29 -4.09 -16.18
C LEU A 59 -4.44 -2.88 -17.10
N THR A 60 -5.08 -3.06 -18.26
CA THR A 60 -5.33 -1.96 -19.20
C THR A 60 -6.21 -0.87 -18.58
N ARG A 61 -7.23 -1.24 -17.80
CA ARG A 61 -8.06 -0.29 -17.05
C ARG A 61 -7.23 0.44 -15.99
N MET A 62 -6.46 -0.28 -15.18
CA MET A 62 -5.65 0.29 -14.10
C MET A 62 -4.56 1.25 -14.60
N LYS A 63 -4.06 1.09 -15.83
CA LYS A 63 -3.13 2.05 -16.45
C LYS A 63 -3.75 3.43 -16.67
N LYS A 64 -5.08 3.53 -16.71
CA LYS A 64 -5.80 4.81 -16.80
C LYS A 64 -6.20 5.35 -15.44
N GLU A 65 -6.01 4.59 -14.37
CA GLU A 65 -6.39 5.01 -13.02
C GLU A 65 -5.27 5.85 -12.38
N TYR A 66 -5.63 6.86 -11.60
CA TYR A 66 -4.72 7.66 -10.80
C TYR A 66 -5.33 8.05 -9.46
N VAL A 67 -4.49 8.53 -8.55
CA VAL A 67 -4.89 9.09 -7.26
C VAL A 67 -4.14 10.40 -7.05
N ASP A 68 -4.75 11.33 -6.32
CA ASP A 68 -4.06 12.54 -5.86
C ASP A 68 -3.27 12.18 -4.59
N CYS A 69 -1.98 11.96 -4.75
CA CYS A 69 -1.13 11.46 -3.68
C CYS A 69 -0.95 12.55 -2.59
N PRO A 70 -1.32 12.28 -1.33
CA PRO A 70 -1.14 13.25 -0.25
C PRO A 70 0.33 13.46 0.12
N LEU A 71 1.24 12.55 -0.26
CA LEU A 71 2.67 12.66 0.03
C LEU A 71 3.46 13.39 -1.07
N GLU A 72 3.03 13.29 -2.33
CA GLU A 72 3.65 14.03 -3.45
C GLU A 72 2.92 15.36 -3.76
N GLY A 73 1.72 15.56 -3.22
CA GLY A 73 0.91 16.77 -3.46
C GLY A 73 0.33 16.86 -4.86
N GLY A 74 0.20 15.73 -5.57
CA GLY A 74 -0.24 15.72 -6.97
C GLY A 74 -0.68 14.35 -7.50
N PRO A 75 -1.13 14.29 -8.77
CA PRO A 75 -1.65 13.07 -9.36
C PRO A 75 -0.53 12.07 -9.66
N VAL A 76 -0.71 10.83 -9.19
CA VAL A 76 0.18 9.71 -9.49
C VAL A 76 -0.59 8.53 -10.07
N ALA A 77 0.03 7.79 -10.99
CA ALA A 77 -0.60 6.61 -11.58
C ALA A 77 -0.94 5.58 -10.50
N PHE A 78 -2.15 5.00 -10.57
CA PHE A 78 -2.62 4.07 -9.54
C PHE A 78 -1.71 2.85 -9.40
N LEU A 79 -1.14 2.36 -10.50
CA LEU A 79 -0.18 1.25 -10.46
C LEU A 79 1.09 1.58 -9.65
N SER A 80 1.55 2.84 -9.69
CA SER A 80 2.67 3.29 -8.86
C SER A 80 2.25 3.45 -7.39
N CYS A 81 1.00 3.86 -7.14
CA CYS A 81 0.45 3.89 -5.78
C CYS A 81 0.29 2.46 -5.21
N PHE A 82 -0.15 1.50 -6.02
CA PHE A 82 -0.43 0.12 -5.61
C PHE A 82 0.80 -0.60 -5.03
N VAL A 83 1.98 -0.33 -5.57
CA VAL A 83 3.25 -0.90 -5.10
C VAL A 83 3.94 -0.05 -4.01
N CYS A 84 3.30 1.03 -3.54
CA CYS A 84 3.87 1.93 -2.55
C CYS A 84 3.85 1.30 -1.15
N VAL A 85 4.89 1.56 -0.35
CA VAL A 85 4.97 1.13 1.06
C VAL A 85 3.81 1.65 1.91
N SER A 86 3.26 2.82 1.58
CA SER A 86 2.12 3.41 2.25
C SER A 86 0.77 2.86 1.78
N HIS A 87 0.73 2.05 0.71
CA HIS A 87 -0.52 1.46 0.24
C HIS A 87 -0.96 0.34 1.19
N ILE A 88 -2.20 0.45 1.70
CA ILE A 88 -2.80 -0.59 2.55
C ILE A 88 -3.71 -1.46 1.69
N ARG A 89 -4.75 -0.84 1.08
CA ARG A 89 -5.75 -1.52 0.25
C ARG A 89 -6.58 -0.54 -0.57
N ARG A 90 -7.30 -1.04 -1.57
CA ARG A 90 -8.37 -0.32 -2.27
C ARG A 90 -9.72 -0.96 -1.96
N VAL A 91 -10.67 -0.16 -1.48
CA VAL A 91 -12.05 -0.60 -1.19
C VAL A 91 -13.03 0.33 -1.91
N LYS A 92 -13.90 -0.21 -2.76
CA LYS A 92 -14.93 0.55 -3.51
C LYS A 92 -14.41 1.81 -4.22
N GLY A 93 -13.19 1.77 -4.77
CA GLY A 93 -12.60 2.92 -5.47
C GLY A 93 -11.85 3.91 -4.57
N VAL A 94 -11.73 3.64 -3.27
CA VAL A 94 -10.96 4.47 -2.33
C VAL A 94 -9.72 3.70 -1.87
N VAL A 95 -8.56 4.34 -1.97
CA VAL A 95 -7.28 3.86 -1.44
C VAL A 95 -7.15 4.25 0.02
N HIS A 96 -6.95 3.24 0.84
CA HIS A 96 -6.55 3.40 2.23
C HIS A 96 -5.02 3.51 2.24
N CYS A 97 -4.51 4.63 2.73
CA CYS A 97 -3.08 4.95 2.72
C CYS A 97 -2.59 5.21 4.15
N ALA A 98 -1.51 4.52 4.55
CA ALA A 98 -0.86 4.68 5.84
C ALA A 98 -0.19 6.05 5.99
N GLY A 99 0.24 6.64 4.86
CA GLY A 99 0.83 7.98 4.86
C GLY A 99 2.19 8.07 5.54
N THR A 100 2.96 6.96 5.54
CA THR A 100 4.27 6.87 6.19
C THR A 100 5.39 7.39 5.29
N GLU A 101 5.53 6.83 4.08
CA GLU A 101 6.56 7.21 3.12
C GLU A 101 6.13 6.94 1.66
N ARG A 102 6.65 7.72 0.72
CA ARG A 102 6.48 7.50 -0.72
C ARG A 102 7.66 6.72 -1.32
N ARG A 103 7.64 5.40 -1.13
CA ARG A 103 8.66 4.47 -1.66
C ARG A 103 8.00 3.23 -2.27
N THR A 104 8.62 2.61 -3.28
CA THR A 104 8.17 1.32 -3.84
C THR A 104 8.61 0.15 -2.94
N ARG A 105 7.74 -0.82 -2.68
CA ARG A 105 8.11 -2.11 -2.09
C ARG A 105 8.81 -2.95 -3.17
N GLU A 106 10.14 -3.00 -3.12
CA GLU A 106 10.94 -3.97 -3.88
C GLU A 106 10.87 -5.35 -3.22
#